data_AF-A0A0D3CCY5-F1
#
_entry.id   AF-A0A0D3CCY5-F1
#
_cell.length_a   1.000
_cell.length_b   1.000
_cell.length_c   1.000
_cell.angle_alpha   90.00
_cell.angle_beta   90.00
_cell.angle_gamma   90.00
#
_symmetry.space_group_name_H-M   'P 1'
#
loop_
_entity.id
_entity.type
_entity.pdbx_description
1 polymer ?
#
loop_
_entity_poly.entity_id
_entity_poly.type
_entity_poly.pdbx_seq_one_letter_code
_entity_poly.pdbx_strand_id
1 'polypeptide(L)'
;LPSSLEGLWNLKVFTLYDCQELKRVPPLPWKLEKVNKENCFSFESISDLSKLQILDDFNLTNCEKVDNVPGLEHMKALKRLYMSGFNSRFSVAVKKRLSKASFKIMVNLSLPGNRIPDWFSQGPLTFSPQPNRELRGLILAVVVALNQDCIDDYQLPDVMEVQDNL
;
A
#
# COMPACT_ATOMS: atom_id res chain seq x y z
N LEU A 1 1.89 19.54 -15.34
CA LEU A 1 0.86 18.55 -15.77
C LEU A 1 -0.30 19.30 -16.40
N PRO A 2 -1.03 18.70 -17.36
CA PRO A 2 -2.26 19.30 -17.88
C PRO A 2 -3.29 19.48 -16.76
N SER A 3 -4.30 20.33 -17.00
CA SER A 3 -5.34 20.63 -16.00
C SER A 3 -6.24 19.43 -15.67
N SER A 4 -6.36 18.44 -16.57
CA SER A 4 -7.09 17.19 -16.33
C SER A 4 -6.44 16.02 -17.08
N LEU A 5 -6.50 14.82 -16.49
CA LEU A 5 -6.14 13.56 -17.15
C LEU A 5 -7.38 12.67 -17.41
N GLU A 6 -8.59 13.14 -17.10
CA GLU A 6 -9.83 12.35 -17.21
C GLU A 6 -10.15 11.93 -18.64
N GLY A 7 -9.70 12.70 -19.63
CA GLY A 7 -9.84 12.37 -21.04
C GLY A 7 -8.95 11.22 -21.52
N LEU A 8 -8.04 10.71 -20.68
CA LEU A 8 -7.16 9.58 -21.02
C LEU A 8 -7.85 8.23 -20.69
N TRP A 9 -8.91 7.92 -21.43
CA TRP A 9 -9.79 6.76 -21.19
C TRP A 9 -9.12 5.39 -21.36
N ASN A 10 -7.97 5.31 -22.04
CA ASN A 10 -7.17 4.08 -22.16
C ASN A 10 -6.00 4.00 -21.17
N LEU A 11 -5.80 5.03 -20.34
CA LEU A 11 -4.69 5.03 -19.40
C LEU A 11 -4.96 4.01 -18.30
N LYS A 12 -4.14 2.96 -18.27
CA LYS A 12 -4.19 1.89 -17.25
C LYS A 12 -3.19 2.11 -16.13
N VAL A 13 -2.04 2.71 -16.44
CA VAL A 13 -0.93 2.90 -15.50
C VAL A 13 -0.56 4.38 -15.47
N PHE A 14 -0.56 4.96 -14.27
CA PHE A 14 -0.08 6.31 -14.04
C PHE A 14 1.07 6.25 -13.03
N THR A 15 2.27 6.68 -13.45
CA THR A 15 3.47 6.62 -12.61
C THR A 15 4.17 7.96 -12.61
N LEU A 16 4.48 8.45 -11.42
CA LEU A 16 5.33 9.60 -11.16
C LEU A 16 6.31 9.16 -10.07
N TYR A 17 7.58 9.04 -10.40
CA TYR A 17 8.60 8.61 -9.44
C TYR A 17 9.45 9.81 -9.07
N ASP A 18 9.76 9.96 -7.79
CA ASP A 18 10.75 10.93 -7.29
C ASP A 18 10.47 12.40 -7.70
N CYS A 19 9.19 12.76 -7.82
CA CYS A 19 8.77 14.11 -8.20
C CYS A 19 8.78 15.02 -6.95
N GLN A 20 9.97 15.47 -6.55
CA GLN A 20 10.24 16.20 -5.30
C GLN A 20 9.47 17.50 -5.11
N GLU A 21 9.10 18.18 -6.20
CA GLU A 21 8.36 19.46 -6.17
C GLU A 21 6.86 19.31 -6.43
N LEU A 22 6.40 18.11 -6.78
CA LEU A 22 5.02 17.89 -7.20
C LEU A 22 4.07 17.92 -6.01
N LYS A 23 3.31 19.01 -5.87
CA LYS A 23 2.32 19.16 -4.78
C LYS A 23 1.00 18.45 -5.03
N ARG A 24 0.51 18.47 -6.28
CA ARG A 24 -0.82 17.98 -6.65
C ARG A 24 -0.79 17.31 -8.01
N VAL A 25 -1.73 16.40 -8.25
CA VAL A 25 -2.02 15.88 -9.59
C VAL A 25 -3.40 16.33 -10.02
N PRO A 26 -3.61 16.56 -11.32
CA PRO A 26 -4.95 16.78 -11.86
C PRO A 26 -5.85 15.55 -11.65
N PRO A 27 -7.17 15.70 -11.82
CA PRO A 27 -8.11 14.58 -11.72
C PRO A 27 -7.72 13.40 -12.63
N LEU A 28 -7.67 12.21 -12.04
CA LEU A 28 -7.22 10.98 -12.71
C LEU A 28 -8.33 10.33 -13.54
N PRO A 29 -8.03 9.63 -14.65
CA PRO A 29 -9.02 8.84 -15.39
C PRO A 29 -9.51 7.62 -14.60
N TRP A 30 -10.74 7.17 -14.87
CA TRP A 30 -11.42 6.15 -14.07
C TRP A 30 -10.98 4.70 -14.34
N LYS A 31 -10.36 4.42 -15.49
CA LYS A 31 -9.90 3.08 -15.89
C LYS A 31 -8.46 2.74 -15.46
N LEU A 32 -7.93 3.42 -14.44
CA LEU A 32 -6.61 3.12 -13.91
C LEU A 32 -6.62 1.79 -13.16
N GLU A 33 -5.66 0.94 -13.51
CA GLU A 33 -5.34 -0.32 -12.84
C GLU A 33 -4.19 -0.11 -11.84
N LYS A 34 -3.26 0.82 -12.14
CA LYS A 34 -2.11 1.15 -11.29
C LYS A 34 -1.85 2.64 -11.17
N VAL A 35 -1.58 3.10 -9.94
CA VAL A 35 -1.08 4.44 -9.63
C VAL A 35 0.16 4.32 -8.74
N ASN A 36 1.30 4.80 -9.23
CA ASN A 36 2.55 4.86 -8.46
C ASN A 36 3.03 6.30 -8.35
N LYS A 37 3.26 6.75 -7.12
CA LYS A 37 3.74 8.09 -6.77
C LYS A 37 4.86 8.08 -5.73
N GLU A 38 5.62 7.00 -5.70
CA GLU A 38 6.73 6.81 -4.77
C GLU A 38 7.73 7.98 -4.81
N ASN A 39 8.26 8.32 -3.63
CA ASN A 39 9.26 9.37 -3.42
C ASN A 39 8.82 10.79 -3.85
N CYS A 40 7.51 11.06 -3.91
CA CYS A 40 6.99 12.41 -4.13
C CYS A 40 6.82 13.15 -2.79
N PHE A 41 7.93 13.56 -2.14
CA PHE A 41 7.91 14.09 -0.76
C PHE A 41 7.14 15.40 -0.57
N SER A 42 7.04 16.25 -1.60
CA SER A 42 6.21 17.47 -1.55
C SER A 42 4.74 17.24 -1.92
N PHE A 43 4.32 16.00 -2.19
CA PHE A 43 2.95 15.71 -2.58
C PHE A 43 1.99 15.90 -1.40
N GLU A 44 0.98 16.75 -1.58
CA GLU A 44 0.09 17.20 -0.49
C GLU A 44 -1.31 16.60 -0.61
N SER A 45 -1.84 16.47 -1.83
CA SER A 45 -3.23 16.03 -1.98
C SER A 45 -3.53 15.37 -3.32
N ILE A 46 -4.47 14.43 -3.26
CA ILE A 46 -5.03 13.72 -4.41
C ILE A 46 -6.53 13.95 -4.47
N SER A 47 -7.08 14.05 -5.68
CA SER A 47 -8.53 14.09 -5.89
C SER A 47 -9.20 12.81 -5.41
N ASP A 48 -10.52 12.87 -5.22
CA ASP A 48 -11.32 11.70 -4.83
C ASP A 48 -11.13 10.52 -5.79
N LEU A 49 -10.74 9.38 -5.23
CA LEU A 49 -10.43 8.15 -5.96
C LEU A 49 -11.62 7.18 -6.02
N SER A 50 -12.81 7.56 -5.56
CA SER A 50 -14.01 6.71 -5.52
C SER A 50 -14.41 6.15 -6.88
N LYS A 51 -14.05 6.83 -7.98
CA LYS A 51 -14.30 6.36 -9.35
C LYS A 51 -13.30 5.29 -9.83
N LEU A 52 -12.17 5.09 -9.15
CA LEU A 52 -11.12 4.13 -9.51
C LEU A 52 -11.47 2.72 -9.02
N GLN A 53 -12.62 2.20 -9.45
CA GLN A 53 -13.17 0.93 -8.95
C GLN A 53 -12.35 -0.31 -9.33
N ILE A 54 -11.50 -0.19 -10.37
CA ILE A 54 -10.65 -1.28 -10.89
C ILE A 54 -9.17 -1.15 -10.50
N LEU A 55 -8.80 -0.12 -9.73
CA LEU A 55 -7.42 0.07 -9.29
C LEU A 55 -7.02 -1.07 -8.36
N ASP A 56 -5.96 -1.79 -8.73
CA ASP A 56 -5.47 -2.95 -7.97
C ASP A 56 -4.08 -2.74 -7.34
N ASP A 57 -3.33 -1.73 -7.79
CA ASP A 57 -2.01 -1.34 -7.28
C ASP A 57 -1.94 0.17 -7.02
N PHE A 58 -1.76 0.55 -5.76
CA PHE A 58 -1.65 1.95 -5.34
C PHE A 58 -0.44 2.18 -4.43
N ASN A 59 0.47 3.05 -4.86
CA ASN A 59 1.72 3.35 -4.15
C ASN A 59 1.86 4.87 -3.90
N LEU A 60 1.94 5.23 -2.62
CA LEU A 60 2.24 6.55 -2.05
C LEU A 60 3.40 6.49 -1.03
N THR A 61 4.32 5.53 -1.20
CA THR A 61 5.51 5.44 -0.35
C THR A 61 6.29 6.75 -0.36
N ASN A 62 6.70 7.20 0.83
CA ASN A 62 7.45 8.44 1.06
C ASN A 62 6.73 9.72 0.59
N CYS A 63 5.39 9.69 0.53
CA CYS A 63 4.56 10.88 0.34
C CYS A 63 4.13 11.46 1.69
N GLU A 64 5.09 12.04 2.42
CA GLU A 64 4.93 12.41 3.84
C GLU A 64 3.91 13.53 4.11
N LYS A 65 3.70 14.43 3.13
CA LYS A 65 2.80 15.59 3.27
C LYS A 65 1.35 15.30 2.88
N VAL A 66 1.02 14.08 2.50
CA VAL A 66 -0.36 13.71 2.15
C VAL A 66 -1.13 13.36 3.42
N ASP A 67 -2.17 14.14 3.72
CA ASP A 67 -2.96 13.96 4.94
C ASP A 67 -4.10 12.95 4.79
N ASN A 68 -4.63 12.79 3.57
CA ASN A 68 -5.75 11.89 3.31
C ASN A 68 -5.73 11.31 1.89
N VAL A 69 -6.45 10.21 1.71
CA VAL A 69 -6.72 9.60 0.41
C VAL A 69 -8.23 9.40 0.30
N PRO A 70 -8.98 10.41 -0.19
CA PRO A 70 -10.43 10.30 -0.29
C PRO A 70 -10.83 9.19 -1.27
N GLY A 71 -11.81 8.37 -0.87
CA GLY A 71 -12.33 7.27 -1.68
C GLY A 71 -11.57 5.95 -1.56
N LEU A 72 -10.50 5.89 -0.76
CA LEU A 72 -9.73 4.66 -0.50
C LEU A 72 -10.62 3.55 0.10
N GLU A 73 -11.58 3.91 0.94
CA GLU A 73 -12.58 3.00 1.52
C GLU A 73 -13.50 2.35 0.48
N HIS A 74 -13.61 2.92 -0.72
CA HIS A 74 -14.46 2.46 -1.83
C HIS A 74 -13.71 1.62 -2.87
N MET A 75 -12.39 1.45 -2.75
CA MET A 75 -11.57 0.71 -3.71
C MET A 75 -11.75 -0.81 -3.56
N LYS A 76 -12.65 -1.39 -4.36
CA LYS A 76 -13.03 -2.81 -4.28
C LYS A 76 -11.99 -3.78 -4.83
N ALA A 77 -11.25 -3.38 -5.86
CA ALA A 77 -10.27 -4.20 -6.56
C ALA A 77 -8.85 -4.12 -5.98
N LEU A 78 -8.61 -3.28 -4.97
CA LEU A 78 -7.28 -3.02 -4.43
C LEU A 78 -6.64 -4.29 -3.87
N LYS A 79 -5.48 -4.66 -4.42
CA LYS A 79 -4.68 -5.83 -4.00
C LYS A 79 -3.34 -5.43 -3.40
N ARG A 80 -2.79 -4.28 -3.80
CA ARG A 80 -1.51 -3.78 -3.32
C ARG A 80 -1.66 -2.33 -2.90
N LEU A 81 -1.31 -2.06 -1.65
CA LEU A 81 -1.33 -0.71 -1.10
C LEU A 81 -0.02 -0.43 -0.39
N TYR A 82 0.69 0.62 -0.82
CA TYR A 82 1.94 1.06 -0.22
C TYR A 82 1.82 2.49 0.26
N MET A 83 1.94 2.67 1.57
CA MET A 83 1.84 3.97 2.23
C MET A 83 2.89 4.09 3.35
N SER A 84 4.03 3.41 3.24
CA SER A 84 5.14 3.65 4.17
C SER A 84 5.62 5.09 4.09
N GLY A 85 6.03 5.68 5.23
CA GLY A 85 6.40 7.09 5.30
C GLY A 85 5.21 8.06 5.25
N PHE A 86 3.97 7.57 5.20
CA PHE A 86 2.78 8.42 5.23
C PHE A 86 2.49 8.90 6.66
N ASN A 87 2.48 10.20 6.93
CA ASN A 87 2.34 10.73 8.30
C ASN A 87 0.87 10.92 8.74
N SER A 88 -0.07 10.23 8.09
CA SER A 88 -1.49 10.53 8.23
C SER A 88 -2.24 9.50 9.06
N ARG A 89 -3.28 9.98 9.76
CA ARG A 89 -4.19 9.14 10.53
C ARG A 89 -5.30 8.63 9.61
N PHE A 90 -5.33 7.33 9.35
CA PHE A 90 -6.45 6.72 8.63
C PHE A 90 -7.78 6.93 9.36
N SER A 91 -8.82 7.25 8.57
CA SER A 91 -10.20 7.30 9.06
C SER A 91 -10.67 5.93 9.52
N VAL A 92 -11.70 5.89 10.36
CA VAL A 92 -12.32 4.63 10.81
C VAL A 92 -12.81 3.80 9.61
N ALA A 93 -13.32 4.45 8.56
CA ALA A 93 -13.76 3.80 7.34
C ALA A 93 -12.60 3.10 6.60
N VAL A 94 -11.46 3.78 6.44
CA VAL A 94 -10.26 3.21 5.83
C VAL A 94 -9.71 2.06 6.67
N LYS A 95 -9.64 2.22 8.00
CA LYS A 95 -9.21 1.13 8.91
C LYS A 95 -10.13 -0.10 8.81
N LYS A 96 -11.44 0.10 8.72
CA LYS A 96 -12.42 -0.97 8.51
C LYS A 96 -12.22 -1.66 7.16
N ARG A 97 -11.94 -0.89 6.10
CA ARG A 97 -11.61 -1.42 4.76
C ARG A 97 -10.33 -2.24 4.77
N LEU A 98 -9.32 -1.82 5.53
CA LEU A 98 -8.03 -2.49 5.70
C LEU A 98 -8.03 -3.49 6.88
N SER A 99 -9.19 -4.00 7.29
CA SER A 99 -9.31 -4.97 8.39
C SER A 99 -9.23 -6.42 7.91
N LYS A 100 -8.97 -7.34 8.85
CA LYS A 100 -8.89 -8.80 8.62
C LYS A 100 -10.03 -9.37 7.76
N ALA A 101 -11.26 -8.90 7.98
CA ALA A 101 -12.43 -9.38 7.25
C ALA A 101 -12.42 -9.04 5.74
N SER A 102 -11.65 -8.03 5.36
CA SER A 102 -11.60 -7.47 4.01
C SER A 102 -10.36 -7.94 3.22
N PHE A 103 -9.39 -8.58 3.86
CA PHE A 103 -8.16 -9.10 3.24
C PHE A 103 -8.34 -10.39 2.41
N LYS A 104 -9.47 -10.56 1.73
CA LYS A 104 -9.67 -11.76 0.89
C LYS A 104 -8.86 -11.73 -0.40
N ILE A 105 -8.51 -10.55 -0.90
CA ILE A 105 -7.82 -10.36 -2.20
C ILE A 105 -6.49 -9.60 -2.07
N MET A 106 -6.14 -9.14 -0.87
CA MET A 106 -4.96 -8.33 -0.65
C MET A 106 -3.71 -9.21 -0.77
N VAL A 107 -2.77 -8.74 -1.56
CA VAL A 107 -1.47 -9.38 -1.81
C VAL A 107 -0.38 -8.67 -1.03
N ASN A 108 -0.38 -7.33 -1.01
CA ASN A 108 0.60 -6.56 -0.26
C ASN A 108 -0.01 -5.35 0.41
N LEU A 109 0.44 -5.06 1.63
CA LEU A 109 -0.02 -3.93 2.42
C LEU A 109 1.16 -3.37 3.23
N SER A 110 1.51 -2.13 2.94
CA SER A 110 2.43 -1.32 3.73
C SER A 110 1.69 -0.08 4.24
N LEU A 111 1.68 0.10 5.56
CA LEU A 111 1.02 1.19 6.26
C LEU A 111 1.98 1.81 7.27
N PRO A 112 1.83 3.10 7.59
CA PRO A 112 2.54 3.70 8.71
C PRO A 112 2.10 3.05 10.03
N GLY A 113 3.07 2.77 10.89
CA GLY A 113 2.83 2.17 12.20
C GLY A 113 4.04 1.41 12.72
N ASN A 114 4.00 1.07 14.00
CA ASN A 114 5.08 0.38 14.70
C ASN A 114 4.62 -0.88 15.44
N ARG A 115 3.41 -1.36 15.15
CA ARG A 115 2.82 -2.54 15.81
C ARG A 115 2.15 -3.43 14.78
N ILE A 116 2.43 -4.72 14.89
CA ILE A 116 1.65 -5.76 14.19
C ILE A 116 0.28 -5.82 14.87
N PRO A 117 -0.83 -5.89 14.11
CA PRO A 117 -2.15 -6.06 14.70
C PRO A 117 -2.27 -7.34 15.54
N ASP A 118 -2.97 -7.26 16.67
CA ASP A 118 -3.10 -8.36 17.65
C ASP A 118 -3.78 -9.64 17.10
N TRP A 119 -4.38 -9.57 15.91
CA TRP A 119 -4.99 -10.73 15.24
C TRP A 119 -3.99 -11.61 14.47
N PHE A 120 -2.71 -11.23 14.42
CA PHE A 120 -1.61 -12.08 14.01
C PHE A 120 -1.13 -12.95 15.17
N SER A 121 -0.90 -14.23 14.90
CA SER A 121 -0.27 -15.13 15.85
C SER A 121 1.20 -14.71 16.05
N GLN A 122 1.59 -14.48 17.31
CA GLN A 122 2.99 -14.23 17.69
C GLN A 122 3.62 -15.56 18.12
N GLY A 123 4.89 -15.79 17.75
CA GLY A 123 5.63 -17.01 18.07
C GLY A 123 5.75 -18.00 16.91
N PRO A 124 6.38 -19.17 17.13
CA PRO A 124 6.65 -20.13 16.07
C PRO A 124 5.35 -20.63 15.42
N LEU A 125 5.28 -20.52 14.10
CA LEU A 125 4.16 -21.00 13.31
C LEU A 125 4.18 -22.53 13.28
N THR A 126 3.31 -23.16 14.06
CA THR A 126 3.10 -24.61 14.00
C THR A 126 1.87 -24.89 13.13
N PHE A 127 2.08 -25.61 12.03
CA PHE A 127 0.98 -26.13 11.21
C PHE A 127 0.81 -27.61 11.48
N SER A 128 -0.40 -28.03 11.85
CA SER A 128 -0.78 -29.43 11.88
C SER A 128 -1.73 -29.72 10.70
N PRO A 129 -1.40 -30.69 9.83
CA PRO A 129 -2.33 -31.13 8.79
C PRO A 129 -3.63 -31.63 9.41
N GLN A 130 -4.76 -31.14 8.91
CA GLN A 130 -6.09 -31.52 9.38
C GLN A 130 -6.83 -32.20 8.22
N PRO A 131 -7.48 -33.36 8.44
CA PRO A 131 -8.30 -33.99 7.41
C PRO A 131 -9.36 -33.00 6.88
N ASN A 132 -9.46 -32.86 5.56
CA ASN A 132 -10.39 -31.95 4.87
C ASN A 132 -10.15 -30.44 5.11
N ARG A 133 -8.97 -30.04 5.59
CA ARG A 133 -8.58 -28.61 5.65
C ARG A 133 -7.22 -28.42 4.99
N GLU A 134 -7.26 -27.99 3.73
CA GLU A 134 -6.06 -27.57 3.01
C GLU A 134 -5.64 -26.16 3.44
N LEU A 135 -4.32 -25.98 3.63
CA LEU A 135 -3.74 -24.65 3.80
C LEU A 135 -3.83 -23.89 2.48
N ARG A 136 -4.58 -22.78 2.46
CA ARG A 136 -4.79 -21.98 1.24
C ARG A 136 -3.88 -20.76 1.12
N GLY A 137 -3.21 -20.38 2.20
CA GLY A 137 -2.33 -19.22 2.20
C GLY A 137 -1.80 -18.89 3.59
N LEU A 138 -0.70 -18.14 3.60
CA LEU A 138 -0.05 -17.60 4.79
C LEU A 138 -0.03 -16.07 4.66
N ILE A 139 -0.38 -15.37 5.74
CA ILE A 139 -0.22 -13.92 5.83
C ILE A 139 0.93 -13.67 6.78
N LEU A 140 1.98 -13.01 6.28
CA LEU A 140 3.12 -12.57 7.06
C LEU A 140 2.99 -11.06 7.32
N ALA A 141 3.41 -10.63 8.50
CA ALA A 141 3.53 -9.22 8.84
C ALA A 141 4.86 -8.96 9.52
N VAL A 142 5.50 -7.87 9.13
CA VAL A 142 6.80 -7.43 9.66
C VAL A 142 6.69 -5.93 9.93
N VAL A 143 7.32 -5.48 11.01
CA VAL A 143 7.53 -4.05 11.28
C VAL A 143 8.95 -3.72 10.90
N VAL A 144 9.12 -2.78 9.98
CA VAL A 144 10.43 -2.33 9.51
C VAL A 144 10.62 -0.87 9.93
N ALA A 145 11.78 -0.58 10.52
CA ALA A 145 12.24 0.79 10.73
C ALA A 145 13.17 1.15 9.57
N LEU A 146 12.80 2.16 8.79
CA LEU A 146 13.61 2.65 7.68
C LEU A 146 14.33 3.92 8.14
N ASN A 147 15.66 3.92 8.10
CA ASN A 147 16.43 5.14 8.29
C ASN A 147 16.32 5.97 7.01
N GLN A 148 15.85 7.21 7.11
CA GLN A 148 15.68 8.13 5.97
C GLN A 148 17.03 8.66 5.42
N ASP A 149 18.16 8.21 5.95
CA ASP A 149 19.51 8.61 5.51
C ASP A 149 20.04 7.81 4.29
N CYS A 150 19.30 6.84 3.78
CA CYS A 150 19.72 6.05 2.61
C CYS A 150 19.07 6.60 1.33
N ILE A 151 19.54 7.78 0.91
CA ILE A 151 19.56 8.12 -0.52
C ILE A 151 20.71 7.29 -1.10
N ASP A 152 20.41 6.47 -2.10
CA ASP A 152 21.34 5.61 -2.84
C ASP A 152 21.86 4.35 -2.12
N ASP A 153 21.00 3.35 -1.92
CA ASP A 153 21.37 1.98 -2.27
C ASP A 153 20.16 1.06 -2.29
N TYR A 154 19.92 0.41 -3.44
CA TYR A 154 18.99 -0.71 -3.58
C TYR A 154 19.58 -1.94 -2.86
N GLN A 155 19.63 -1.91 -1.54
CA GLN A 155 19.82 -3.11 -0.72
C GLN A 155 18.44 -3.49 -0.17
N LEU A 156 17.85 -4.53 -0.74
CA LEU A 156 16.75 -5.25 -0.09
C LEU A 156 17.25 -5.63 1.31
N PRO A 157 16.46 -5.46 2.39
CA PRO A 157 16.88 -5.93 3.69
C PRO A 157 17.15 -7.43 3.60
N ASP A 158 18.34 -7.85 4.06
CA ASP A 158 18.70 -9.25 4.17
C ASP A 158 17.56 -9.99 4.89
N VAL A 159 16.90 -10.88 4.16
CA VAL A 159 16.01 -11.87 4.76
C VAL A 159 16.93 -12.73 5.61
N MET A 160 16.91 -12.54 6.93
CA MET A 160 17.63 -13.41 7.85
C MET A 160 17.21 -14.85 7.54
N GLU A 161 18.15 -15.63 7.02
CA GLU A 161 17.99 -17.06 6.81
C GLU A 161 17.57 -17.67 8.15
N VAL A 162 16.42 -18.36 8.13
CA VAL A 162 16.03 -19.23 9.23
C VAL A 162 17.01 -20.40 9.18
N GLN A 163 18.05 -20.36 10.01
CA GLN A 163 18.90 -21.52 10.24
C GLN A 163 18.10 -22.55 11.03
N ASP A 164 17.68 -23.60 10.33
CA ASP A 164 17.23 -24.85 10.93
C ASP A 164 18.44 -25.53 11.58
N ASN A 165 18.54 -25.44 12.91
CA ASN A 165 19.42 -26.31 13.68
C ASN A 165 18.73 -27.67 13.85
N LEU A 166 19.12 -28.62 13.00
CA LEU A 166 18.98 -30.06 13.26
C LEU A 166 20.06 -30.53 14.24
#